data_AF-A0A8T5R2Q9-F1
#
_entry.id   AF-A0A8T5R2Q9-F1
#
_cell.length_a   1.000
_cell.length_b   1.000
_cell.length_c   1.000
_cell.angle_alpha   90.00
_cell.angle_beta   90.00
_cell.angle_gamma   90.00
#
_symmetry.space_group_name_H-M   'P 1'
#
loop_
_entity.id
_entity.type
_entity.pdbx_description
1 polymer ?
#
loop_
_entity_poly.entity_id
_entity_poly.type
_entity_poly.pdbx_seq_one_letter_code
_entity_poly.pdbx_strand_id
1 'polypeptide(L)'
;MALDLSMTDTVLRYAHVMSAILWMGLLYFFNIIGGGFMKKIDALTKKEVYPKLYLPTLFWFRWAAMSTIVFGFLLYFLQVKNFGGADTWDFGGYAQTNWGIHLGIIIALTMWFNVWFIIWPAQKEIIGGMLGHNPSPPDNVPRRAFLASRYNTYASLPMIFLMIASPHWNRLTTSTSLGDVGLFLLIALIVLGIGWAIIAWKPPVNPWEKQ
;
A
#
# COMPACT_ATOMS: atom_id res chain seq x y z
N MET A 1 -32.32 12.83 15.16
CA MET A 1 -31.16 12.79 14.24
C MET A 1 -30.14 11.80 14.79
N ALA A 2 -30.54 10.52 14.81
CA ALA A 2 -29.81 9.39 15.39
C ALA A 2 -29.76 8.24 14.36
N LEU A 3 -29.57 8.58 13.08
CA LEU A 3 -28.74 7.73 12.23
C LEU A 3 -27.35 7.87 12.83
N ASP A 4 -27.13 7.06 13.85
CA ASP A 4 -26.23 7.36 14.94
C ASP A 4 -24.76 7.28 14.48
N LEU A 5 -23.88 7.92 15.24
CA LEU A 5 -22.45 7.93 14.96
C LEU A 5 -21.84 6.50 14.94
N SER A 6 -22.52 5.50 15.53
CA SER A 6 -22.10 4.09 15.52
C SER A 6 -22.37 3.39 14.19
N MET A 7 -23.48 3.73 13.52
CA MET A 7 -23.78 3.30 12.15
C MET A 7 -22.78 3.92 11.17
N THR A 8 -22.40 5.18 11.40
CA THR A 8 -21.38 5.86 10.58
C THR A 8 -20.00 5.20 10.71
N ASP A 9 -19.53 4.91 11.94
CA ASP A 9 -18.29 4.16 12.17
C ASP A 9 -18.32 2.79 11.48
N THR A 10 -19.41 2.04 11.69
CA THR A 10 -19.58 0.69 11.13
C THR A 10 -19.53 0.70 9.60
N VAL A 11 -20.23 1.63 8.96
CA VAL A 11 -20.25 1.75 7.49
C VAL A 11 -18.89 2.15 6.94
N LEU A 12 -18.22 3.13 7.57
CA LEU A 12 -16.88 3.54 7.14
C LEU A 12 -15.86 2.41 7.31
N ARG A 13 -15.95 1.64 8.39
CA ARG A 13 -15.09 0.49 8.67
C ARG A 13 -15.30 -0.61 7.66
N TYR A 14 -16.55 -0.91 7.35
CA TYR A 14 -16.89 -1.84 6.28
C TYR A 14 -16.31 -1.37 4.93
N ALA A 15 -16.51 -0.11 4.56
CA ALA A 15 -15.99 0.44 3.30
C ALA A 15 -14.46 0.43 3.22
N HIS A 16 -13.77 0.73 4.32
CA HIS A 16 -12.32 0.63 4.45
C HIS A 16 -11.84 -0.82 4.23
N VAL A 17 -12.44 -1.78 4.93
CA VAL A 17 -12.07 -3.19 4.84
C VAL A 17 -12.35 -3.74 3.43
N MET A 18 -13.51 -3.44 2.84
CA MET A 18 -13.82 -3.88 1.47
C MET A 18 -12.85 -3.29 0.44
N SER A 19 -12.47 -2.03 0.59
CA SER A 19 -11.45 -1.39 -0.24
C SER A 19 -10.08 -2.07 -0.07
N ALA A 20 -9.71 -2.39 1.17
CA ALA A 20 -8.44 -3.06 1.48
C ALA A 20 -8.39 -4.47 0.90
N ILE A 21 -9.49 -5.24 0.97
CA ILE A 21 -9.60 -6.57 0.35
C ILE A 21 -9.35 -6.47 -1.15
N LEU A 22 -9.99 -5.51 -1.84
CA LEU A 22 -9.78 -5.31 -3.26
C LEU A 22 -8.33 -4.90 -3.57
N TRP A 23 -7.78 -3.95 -2.81
CA TRP A 23 -6.41 -3.47 -3.01
C TRP A 23 -5.38 -4.60 -2.86
N MET A 24 -5.45 -5.34 -1.75
CA MET A 24 -4.52 -6.44 -1.45
C MET A 24 -4.75 -7.64 -2.36
N GLY A 25 -6.00 -7.95 -2.68
CA GLY A 25 -6.34 -9.00 -3.64
C GLY A 25 -5.72 -8.74 -5.02
N LEU A 26 -5.81 -7.50 -5.52
CA LEU A 26 -5.19 -7.11 -6.79
C LEU A 26 -3.65 -7.08 -6.69
N LEU A 27 -3.08 -6.65 -5.56
CA LEU A 27 -1.65 -6.72 -5.31
C LEU A 27 -1.11 -8.15 -5.42
N TYR A 28 -1.78 -9.10 -4.76
CA TYR A 28 -1.42 -10.51 -4.80
C TYR A 28 -1.65 -11.12 -6.18
N PHE A 29 -2.73 -10.73 -6.85
CA PHE A 29 -2.93 -11.10 -8.25
C PHE A 29 -1.73 -10.72 -9.11
N PHE A 30 -1.25 -9.47 -9.07
CA PHE A 30 -0.12 -9.05 -9.91
C PHE A 30 1.19 -9.79 -9.59
N ASN A 31 1.50 -9.99 -8.31
CA ASN A 31 2.80 -10.51 -7.89
C ASN A 31 2.88 -12.04 -7.89
N ILE A 32 1.80 -12.72 -7.50
CA ILE A 32 1.78 -14.18 -7.35
C ILE A 32 1.30 -14.86 -8.63
N ILE A 33 0.21 -14.37 -9.22
CA ILE A 33 -0.47 -15.03 -10.34
C ILE A 33 -0.02 -14.42 -11.68
N GLY A 34 -0.18 -13.11 -11.81
CA GLY A 34 -0.01 -12.36 -13.05
C GLY A 34 1.42 -12.40 -13.58
N GLY A 35 2.43 -12.24 -12.71
CA GLY A 35 3.82 -12.33 -13.12
C GLY A 35 4.20 -13.70 -13.70
N GLY A 36 3.64 -14.79 -13.16
CA GLY A 36 3.84 -16.15 -13.68
C GLY A 36 3.11 -16.37 -15.00
N PHE A 37 1.85 -15.92 -15.10
CA PHE A 37 1.06 -16.01 -16.32
C PHE A 37 1.72 -15.28 -17.51
N MET A 38 2.21 -14.06 -17.29
CA MET A 38 2.85 -13.24 -18.33
C MET A 38 4.14 -13.84 -18.90
N LYS A 39 4.79 -14.77 -18.18
CA LYS A 39 5.96 -15.50 -18.71
C LYS A 39 5.58 -16.63 -19.67
N LYS A 40 4.33 -17.11 -19.62
CA LYS A 40 3.85 -18.27 -20.38
C LYS A 40 3.25 -17.90 -21.74
N ILE A 41 3.02 -16.62 -22.01
CA ILE A 41 2.39 -16.13 -23.23
C ILE A 41 3.38 -15.34 -24.10
N ASP A 42 3.19 -15.41 -25.43
CA ASP A 42 4.01 -14.73 -26.42
C ASP A 42 3.74 -13.21 -26.49
N ALA A 43 4.54 -12.50 -27.28
CA ALA A 43 4.48 -11.04 -27.39
C ALA A 43 3.18 -10.52 -28.05
N LEU A 44 2.60 -11.26 -29.00
CA LEU A 44 1.32 -10.88 -29.63
C LEU A 44 0.18 -11.05 -28.63
N THR A 45 0.14 -12.16 -27.92
CA THR A 45 -0.86 -12.41 -26.87
C THR A 45 -0.79 -11.37 -25.75
N LYS A 46 0.41 -10.91 -25.37
CA LYS A 46 0.58 -9.81 -24.41
C LYS A 46 -0.11 -8.52 -24.88
N LYS A 47 0.00 -8.16 -26.16
CA LYS A 47 -0.66 -6.95 -26.70
C LYS A 47 -2.18 -7.01 -26.62
N GLU A 48 -2.77 -8.20 -26.59
CA GLU A 48 -4.21 -8.38 -26.36
C GLU A 48 -4.58 -8.35 -24.87
N VAL A 49 -3.79 -9.02 -24.02
CA VAL A 49 -4.08 -9.15 -22.58
C VAL A 49 -3.85 -7.84 -21.83
N TYR A 50 -2.78 -7.10 -22.13
CA TYR A 50 -2.42 -5.91 -21.37
C TYR A 50 -3.52 -4.83 -21.38
N PRO A 51 -4.07 -4.45 -22.55
CA PRO A 51 -5.12 -3.43 -22.60
C PRO A 51 -6.47 -3.93 -22.07
N LYS A 52 -6.81 -5.20 -22.31
CA LYS A 52 -8.15 -5.74 -21.98
C LYS A 52 -8.28 -6.19 -20.53
N LEU A 53 -7.19 -6.65 -19.91
CA LEU A 53 -7.19 -7.16 -18.54
C LEU A 53 -6.37 -6.27 -17.60
N TYR A 54 -5.08 -6.06 -17.90
CA TYR A 54 -4.18 -5.42 -16.93
C TYR A 54 -4.46 -3.92 -16.74
N LEU A 55 -4.78 -3.17 -17.81
CA LEU A 55 -5.11 -1.74 -17.68
C LEU A 55 -6.33 -1.50 -16.78
N PRO A 56 -7.50 -2.15 -17.01
CA PRO A 56 -8.63 -2.06 -16.09
C PRO A 56 -8.28 -2.52 -14.67
N THR A 57 -7.50 -3.60 -14.54
CA THR A 57 -7.09 -4.12 -13.23
C THR A 57 -6.21 -3.12 -12.47
N LEU A 58 -5.27 -2.46 -13.15
CA LEU A 58 -4.41 -1.41 -12.59
C LEU A 58 -5.20 -0.16 -12.19
N PHE A 59 -6.24 0.19 -12.96
CA PHE A 59 -7.15 1.28 -12.59
C PHE A 59 -7.85 0.98 -11.26
N TRP A 60 -8.44 -0.22 -11.12
CA TRP A 60 -9.09 -0.63 -9.88
C TRP A 60 -8.10 -0.76 -8.73
N PHE A 61 -6.90 -1.28 -8.97
CA PHE A 61 -5.84 -1.36 -7.97
C PHE A 61 -5.47 0.02 -7.41
N ARG A 62 -5.32 1.01 -8.30
CA ARG A 62 -5.00 2.39 -7.91
C ARG A 62 -6.09 3.02 -7.04
N TRP A 63 -7.34 2.85 -7.42
CA TRP A 63 -8.47 3.44 -6.70
C TRP A 63 -8.84 2.69 -5.44
N ALA A 64 -8.68 1.36 -5.40
CA ALA A 64 -8.82 0.58 -4.18
C ALA A 64 -7.78 0.99 -3.13
N ALA A 65 -6.54 1.26 -3.55
CA ALA A 65 -5.52 1.81 -2.67
C ALA A 65 -5.95 3.17 -2.11
N MET A 66 -6.41 4.08 -2.97
CA MET A 66 -6.86 5.41 -2.56
C MET A 66 -8.07 5.35 -1.63
N SER A 67 -9.09 4.56 -1.97
CA SER A 67 -10.31 4.46 -1.15
C SER A 67 -10.02 3.87 0.22
N THR A 68 -9.11 2.88 0.31
CA THR A 68 -8.65 2.33 1.60
C THR A 68 -8.07 3.44 2.48
N ILE A 69 -7.16 4.26 1.93
CA ILE A 69 -6.54 5.36 2.67
C ILE A 69 -7.57 6.42 3.06
N VAL A 70 -8.45 6.83 2.14
CA VAL A 70 -9.49 7.83 2.41
C VAL A 70 -10.44 7.36 3.52
N PHE A 71 -11.00 6.16 3.41
CA PHE A 71 -11.88 5.62 4.46
C PHE A 71 -11.13 5.40 5.78
N GLY A 72 -9.85 5.02 5.71
CA GLY A 72 -9.00 4.87 6.90
C GLY A 72 -8.79 6.20 7.63
N PHE A 73 -8.51 7.28 6.91
CA PHE A 73 -8.42 8.61 7.51
C PHE A 73 -9.75 9.13 8.02
N LEU A 74 -10.86 8.89 7.31
CA LEU A 74 -12.20 9.25 7.80
C LEU A 74 -12.52 8.53 9.12
N LEU A 75 -12.20 7.24 9.22
CA LEU A 75 -12.32 6.47 10.47
C LEU A 75 -11.40 7.02 11.56
N TYR A 76 -10.16 7.36 11.20
CA TYR A 76 -9.21 7.94 12.15
C TYR A 76 -9.76 9.23 12.76
N PHE A 77 -10.16 10.19 11.92
CA PHE A 77 -10.66 11.47 12.40
C PHE A 77 -11.98 11.33 13.17
N LEU A 78 -12.85 10.39 12.77
CA LEU A 78 -14.07 10.09 13.51
C LEU A 78 -13.76 9.56 14.92
N GLN A 79 -12.77 8.66 15.05
CA GLN A 79 -12.36 8.13 16.35
C GLN A 79 -11.68 9.19 17.22
N VAL A 80 -10.74 9.97 16.68
CA VAL A 80 -10.10 11.07 17.41
C VAL A 80 -11.13 12.05 17.97
N LYS A 81 -12.16 12.40 17.19
CA LYS A 81 -13.25 13.28 17.64
C LYS A 81 -14.07 12.65 18.78
N ASN A 82 -14.32 11.34 18.73
CA ASN A 82 -15.19 10.65 19.68
C ASN A 82 -14.51 10.35 21.03
N PHE A 83 -13.16 10.31 21.09
CA PHE A 83 -12.42 9.82 22.26
C PHE A 83 -11.49 10.82 22.96
N GLY A 84 -11.61 12.12 22.64
CA GLY A 84 -10.98 13.18 23.45
C GLY A 84 -10.00 14.09 22.72
N GLY A 85 -9.91 14.03 21.40
CA GLY A 85 -9.09 14.93 20.60
C GLY A 85 -7.68 14.41 20.29
N ALA A 86 -6.95 15.16 19.46
CA ALA A 86 -5.64 14.78 18.91
C ALA A 86 -4.51 14.65 19.94
N ASP A 87 -4.78 15.01 21.21
CA ASP A 87 -3.84 14.96 22.33
C ASP A 87 -3.64 13.53 22.83
N THR A 88 -4.63 12.66 22.58
CA THR A 88 -4.49 11.22 22.72
C THR A 88 -4.17 10.64 21.36
N TRP A 89 -3.01 10.01 21.18
CA TRP A 89 -2.66 9.20 20.01
C TRP A 89 -3.51 7.91 19.94
N ASP A 90 -4.77 8.02 20.32
CA ASP A 90 -5.70 6.96 20.62
C ASP A 90 -6.51 6.58 19.38
N PHE A 91 -6.48 5.28 19.09
CA PHE A 91 -7.18 4.63 18.00
C PHE A 91 -7.94 3.44 18.58
N GLY A 92 -9.26 3.42 18.42
CA GLY A 92 -10.12 2.28 18.78
C GLY A 92 -11.11 2.54 19.90
N GLY A 93 -11.10 3.74 20.48
CA GLY A 93 -12.10 4.11 21.47
C GLY A 93 -11.81 3.79 22.91
N TYR A 94 -10.53 3.65 23.21
CA TYR A 94 -10.01 3.31 24.52
C TYR A 94 -8.84 4.24 24.76
N ALA A 95 -8.91 5.21 25.69
CA ALA A 95 -7.93 6.26 26.06
C ALA A 95 -6.40 5.97 25.92
N GLN A 96 -5.91 5.40 24.82
CA GLN A 96 -4.72 4.53 24.75
C GLN A 96 -4.17 4.41 23.32
N THR A 97 -2.86 4.51 23.18
CA THR A 97 -2.20 4.57 21.87
C THR A 97 -2.03 3.21 21.23
N ASN A 98 -2.68 3.03 20.08
CA ASN A 98 -2.66 1.77 19.36
C ASN A 98 -1.53 1.71 18.34
N TRP A 99 -0.32 1.47 18.82
CA TRP A 99 0.91 1.43 18.02
C TRP A 99 0.83 0.53 16.78
N GLY A 100 0.09 -0.59 16.85
CA GLY A 100 -0.12 -1.46 15.70
C GLY A 100 -0.84 -0.76 14.54
N ILE A 101 -1.89 0.02 14.83
CA ILE A 101 -2.60 0.79 13.80
C ILE A 101 -1.68 1.84 13.19
N HIS A 102 -0.97 2.60 14.02
CA HIS A 102 -0.07 3.66 13.58
C HIS A 102 1.04 3.14 12.67
N LEU A 103 1.73 2.07 13.07
CA LEU A 103 2.77 1.43 12.25
C LEU A 103 2.17 0.86 10.96
N GLY A 104 0.99 0.25 11.04
CA GLY A 104 0.24 -0.20 9.88
C GLY A 104 -0.05 0.94 8.91
N ILE A 105 -0.48 2.11 9.39
CA ILE A 105 -0.80 3.28 8.56
C ILE A 105 0.43 3.74 7.78
N ILE A 106 1.59 3.84 8.41
CA ILE A 106 2.81 4.27 7.70
C ILE A 106 3.17 3.28 6.58
N ILE A 107 3.12 1.98 6.87
CA ILE A 107 3.41 0.95 5.88
C ILE A 107 2.41 1.06 4.72
N ALA A 108 1.10 1.19 5.03
CA ALA A 108 0.07 1.36 4.03
C ALA A 108 0.25 2.65 3.20
N LEU A 109 0.62 3.78 3.79
CA LEU A 109 0.89 5.02 3.06
C LEU A 109 2.11 4.90 2.14
N THR A 110 3.17 4.23 2.60
CA THR A 110 4.33 3.91 1.77
C THR A 110 3.92 3.08 0.56
N MET A 111 3.09 2.05 0.81
CA MET A 111 2.57 1.19 -0.24
C MET A 111 1.69 1.95 -1.23
N TRP A 112 0.78 2.78 -0.74
CA TRP A 112 -0.09 3.63 -1.56
C TRP A 112 0.72 4.59 -2.43
N PHE A 113 1.76 5.21 -1.87
CA PHE A 113 2.67 6.09 -2.62
C PHE A 113 3.32 5.33 -3.78
N ASN A 114 3.82 4.12 -3.53
CA ASN A 114 4.38 3.26 -4.57
C ASN A 114 3.36 2.98 -5.69
N VAL A 115 2.08 2.74 -5.36
CA VAL A 115 1.03 2.52 -6.36
C VAL A 115 0.83 3.75 -7.24
N TRP A 116 0.67 4.92 -6.65
CA TRP A 116 0.29 6.14 -7.36
C TRP A 116 1.42 6.81 -8.12
N PHE A 117 2.63 6.83 -7.55
CA PHE A 117 3.74 7.62 -8.07
C PHE A 117 4.85 6.79 -8.72
N ILE A 118 4.87 5.48 -8.52
CA ILE A 118 5.91 4.61 -9.09
C ILE A 118 5.31 3.59 -10.06
N ILE A 119 4.38 2.76 -9.59
CA ILE A 119 3.80 1.68 -10.38
C ILE A 119 2.95 2.25 -11.51
N TRP A 120 1.99 3.14 -11.20
CA TRP A 120 1.07 3.66 -12.22
C TRP A 120 1.77 4.42 -13.37
N PRO A 121 2.68 5.37 -13.13
CA PRO A 121 3.39 6.06 -14.21
C PRO A 121 4.23 5.09 -15.06
N ALA A 122 4.93 4.15 -14.42
CA ALA A 122 5.73 3.15 -15.13
C ALA A 122 4.87 2.22 -15.99
N GLN A 123 3.69 1.79 -15.51
CA GLN A 123 2.79 0.95 -16.29
C GLN A 123 2.25 1.68 -17.53
N LYS A 124 1.94 2.97 -17.42
CA LYS A 124 1.55 3.78 -18.60
C LYS A 124 2.65 3.83 -19.66
N GLU A 125 3.90 3.98 -19.24
CA GLU A 125 5.06 4.03 -20.15
C GLU A 125 5.32 2.67 -20.81
N ILE A 126 5.33 1.59 -20.03
CA ILE A 126 5.50 0.21 -20.52
C ILE A 126 4.43 -0.16 -21.54
N ILE A 127 3.17 0.13 -21.23
CA ILE A 127 2.05 -0.20 -22.10
C ILE A 127 2.03 0.70 -23.33
N GLY A 128 2.35 1.99 -23.19
CA GLY A 128 2.50 2.91 -24.30
C GLY A 128 3.59 2.48 -25.30
N GLY A 129 4.75 2.02 -24.79
CA GLY A 129 5.82 1.46 -25.61
C GLY A 129 5.42 0.15 -26.28
N MET A 130 4.75 -0.75 -25.56
CA MET A 130 4.29 -2.03 -26.09
C MET A 130 3.26 -1.90 -27.22
N LEU A 131 2.38 -0.91 -27.11
CA LEU A 131 1.36 -0.59 -28.12
C LEU A 131 1.91 0.26 -29.28
N GLY A 132 3.16 0.70 -29.21
CA GLY A 132 3.79 1.54 -30.24
C GLY A 132 3.31 2.99 -30.24
N HIS A 133 2.59 3.43 -29.20
CA HIS A 133 2.18 4.84 -29.05
C HIS A 133 3.33 5.74 -28.61
N ASN A 134 4.33 5.17 -27.91
CA ASN A 134 5.51 5.85 -27.37
C ASN A 134 6.77 5.01 -27.65
N PRO A 135 7.98 5.57 -27.51
CA PRO A 135 9.21 4.78 -27.42
C PRO A 135 9.14 3.74 -26.29
N SER A 136 9.84 2.62 -26.45
CA SER A 136 10.01 1.64 -25.38
C SER A 136 10.62 2.29 -24.13
N PRO A 137 10.12 1.97 -22.93
CA PRO A 137 10.66 2.54 -21.70
C PRO A 137 12.12 2.11 -21.50
N PRO A 138 12.96 2.93 -20.85
CA PRO A 138 14.29 2.51 -20.43
C PRO A 138 14.20 1.35 -19.42
N ASP A 139 15.21 0.47 -19.40
CA ASP A 139 15.22 -0.78 -18.61
C ASP A 139 14.99 -0.59 -17.09
N ASN A 140 15.31 0.59 -16.55
CA ASN A 140 15.09 0.89 -15.14
C ASN A 140 13.61 1.09 -14.79
N VAL A 141 12.74 1.49 -15.73
CA VAL A 141 11.33 1.78 -15.46
C VAL A 141 10.54 0.50 -15.13
N PRO A 142 10.57 -0.58 -15.95
CA PRO A 142 9.94 -1.85 -15.61
C PRO A 142 10.48 -2.44 -14.31
N ARG A 143 11.81 -2.35 -14.11
CA ARG A 143 12.47 -2.85 -12.90
C ARG A 143 11.98 -2.15 -11.64
N ARG A 144 11.89 -0.81 -11.66
CA ARG A 144 11.41 -0.02 -10.51
C ARG A 144 9.96 -0.35 -10.16
N ALA A 145 9.08 -0.43 -11.15
CA ALA A 145 7.68 -0.81 -10.93
C ALA A 145 7.56 -2.19 -10.29
N PHE A 146 8.37 -3.14 -10.76
CA PHE A 146 8.41 -4.49 -10.24
C PHE A 146 8.91 -4.56 -8.79
N LEU A 147 10.00 -3.88 -8.47
CA LEU A 147 10.54 -3.83 -7.11
C LEU A 147 9.57 -3.16 -6.14
N ALA A 148 8.93 -2.06 -6.56
CA ALA A 148 7.91 -1.37 -5.76
C ALA A 148 6.70 -2.28 -5.48
N SER A 149 6.23 -3.02 -6.48
CA SER A 149 5.13 -3.99 -6.36
C SER A 149 5.48 -5.16 -5.40
N ARG A 150 6.72 -5.64 -5.46
CA ARG A 150 7.21 -6.70 -4.54
C ARG A 150 7.36 -6.19 -3.12
N TYR A 151 7.97 -5.03 -2.93
CA TYR A 151 8.04 -4.37 -1.63
C TYR A 151 6.64 -4.27 -1.03
N ASN A 152 5.68 -3.75 -1.82
CA ASN A 152 4.29 -3.65 -1.37
C ASN A 152 3.74 -5.00 -0.93
N THR A 153 3.98 -6.08 -1.67
CA THR A 153 3.49 -7.44 -1.35
C THR A 153 4.04 -7.96 -0.02
N TYR A 154 5.33 -7.77 0.25
CA TYR A 154 5.94 -8.23 1.49
C TYR A 154 5.57 -7.33 2.67
N ALA A 155 5.58 -6.00 2.48
CA ALA A 155 5.20 -5.02 3.50
C ALA A 155 3.72 -5.14 3.90
N SER A 156 2.89 -5.64 2.97
CA SER A 156 1.48 -5.95 3.16
C SER A 156 1.21 -6.91 4.33
N LEU A 157 2.09 -7.91 4.55
CA LEU A 157 1.92 -8.94 5.57
C LEU A 157 2.03 -8.38 7.01
N PRO A 158 3.14 -7.72 7.41
CA PRO A 158 3.22 -7.11 8.73
C PRO A 158 2.19 -5.98 8.89
N MET A 159 1.86 -5.23 7.84
CA MET A 159 0.82 -4.19 7.91
C MET A 159 -0.54 -4.77 8.29
N ILE A 160 -1.01 -5.81 7.57
CA ILE A 160 -2.29 -6.48 7.89
C ILE A 160 -2.24 -7.04 9.31
N PHE A 161 -1.16 -7.73 9.67
CA PHE A 161 -1.01 -8.31 11.00
C PHE A 161 -1.12 -7.25 12.09
N LEU A 162 -0.39 -6.13 11.96
CA LEU A 162 -0.39 -5.05 12.93
C LEU A 162 -1.79 -4.43 13.08
N MET A 163 -2.51 -4.24 11.98
CA MET A 163 -3.85 -3.65 12.02
C MET A 163 -4.93 -4.61 12.54
N ILE A 164 -4.84 -5.91 12.24
CA ILE A 164 -5.83 -6.90 12.71
C ILE A 164 -5.56 -7.31 14.15
N ALA A 165 -4.30 -7.51 14.55
CA ALA A 165 -3.95 -7.95 15.90
C ALA A 165 -4.13 -6.83 16.94
N SER A 166 -4.05 -5.58 16.50
CA SER A 166 -4.09 -4.38 17.32
C SER A 166 -5.28 -4.33 18.31
N PRO A 167 -6.54 -4.55 17.90
CA PRO A 167 -7.68 -4.57 18.83
C PRO A 167 -7.64 -5.73 19.83
N HIS A 168 -6.84 -6.78 19.57
CA HIS A 168 -6.74 -7.97 20.41
C HIS A 168 -5.58 -7.90 21.43
N TRP A 169 -4.66 -6.94 21.27
CA TRP A 169 -3.42 -6.85 22.07
C TRP A 169 -3.44 -5.75 23.14
N ASN A 170 -4.60 -5.19 23.48
CA ASN A 170 -4.77 -4.09 24.46
C ASN A 170 -4.48 -4.48 25.94
N ARG A 171 -3.36 -5.15 26.24
CA ARG A 171 -2.96 -5.57 27.60
C ARG A 171 -1.61 -5.03 28.10
N LEU A 172 -0.91 -4.18 27.34
CA LEU A 172 0.30 -3.51 27.81
C LEU A 172 0.13 -2.00 27.66
N THR A 173 -0.19 -1.37 28.79
CA THR A 173 -0.58 0.04 28.93
C THR A 173 0.65 0.93 29.11
N THR A 174 0.89 1.91 28.24
CA THR A 174 1.77 3.05 28.53
C THR A 174 1.16 4.36 28.00
N SER A 175 1.28 5.43 28.78
CA SER A 175 0.98 6.79 28.31
C SER A 175 1.95 7.18 27.19
N THR A 176 1.47 7.88 26.17
CA THR A 176 2.31 8.33 25.06
C THR A 176 3.11 9.56 25.44
N SER A 177 4.43 9.43 25.38
CA SER A 177 5.40 10.49 25.61
C SER A 177 5.84 11.16 24.30
N LEU A 178 6.51 12.32 24.39
CA LEU A 178 7.15 12.91 23.21
C LEU A 178 8.24 12.00 22.60
N GLY A 179 8.87 11.16 23.43
CA GLY A 179 9.83 10.15 22.96
C GLY A 179 9.18 9.09 22.09
N ASP A 180 7.95 8.71 22.42
CA ASP A 180 7.14 7.77 21.65
C ASP A 180 6.79 8.33 20.26
N VAL A 181 6.37 9.58 20.20
CA VAL A 181 6.14 10.28 18.92
C VAL A 181 7.43 10.36 18.11
N GLY A 182 8.56 10.67 18.74
CA GLY A 182 9.87 10.68 18.10
C GLY A 182 10.27 9.32 17.52
N LEU A 183 10.06 8.24 18.27
CA LEU A 183 10.33 6.87 17.83
C LEU A 183 9.42 6.47 16.66
N PHE A 184 8.13 6.82 16.71
CA PHE A 184 7.19 6.59 15.62
C PHE A 184 7.65 7.27 14.32
N LEU A 185 8.01 8.56 14.39
CA LEU A 185 8.50 9.30 13.23
C LEU A 185 9.82 8.74 12.70
N LEU A 186 10.72 8.30 13.58
CA LEU A 186 11.96 7.62 13.19
C LEU A 186 11.67 6.31 12.43
N ILE A 187 10.79 5.45 12.96
CA ILE A 187 10.37 4.21 12.29
C ILE A 187 9.72 4.53 10.95
N ALA A 188 8.92 5.60 10.86
CA ALA A 188 8.31 6.02 9.62
C ALA A 188 9.35 6.36 8.55
N LEU A 189 10.34 7.17 8.92
CA LEU A 189 11.45 7.53 8.04
C LEU A 189 12.27 6.31 7.63
N ILE A 190 12.47 5.34 8.53
CA ILE A 190 13.17 4.08 8.21
C ILE A 190 12.37 3.26 7.21
N VAL A 191 11.06 3.04 7.43
CA VAL A 191 10.20 2.26 6.52
C VAL A 191 10.16 2.89 5.13
N LEU A 192 9.99 4.22 5.07
CA LEU A 192 10.03 5.00 3.83
C LEU A 192 11.41 4.93 3.16
N GLY A 193 12.49 5.09 3.94
CA GLY A 193 13.87 5.06 3.47
C GLY A 193 14.28 3.70 2.93
N ILE A 194 13.92 2.60 3.60
CA ILE A 194 14.16 1.23 3.15
C ILE A 194 13.38 0.95 1.87
N GLY A 195 12.09 1.33 1.83
CA GLY A 195 11.26 1.18 0.64
C GLY A 195 11.87 1.91 -0.55
N TRP A 196 12.32 3.15 -0.36
CA TRP A 196 12.96 3.93 -1.41
C TRP A 196 14.32 3.36 -1.83
N ALA A 197 15.16 2.96 -0.87
CA ALA A 197 16.46 2.35 -1.15
C ALA A 197 16.31 1.07 -1.99
N ILE A 198 15.36 0.19 -1.67
CA ILE A 198 15.08 -1.03 -2.45
C ILE A 198 14.65 -0.69 -3.89
N ILE A 199 13.82 0.34 -4.08
CA ILE A 199 13.31 0.72 -5.41
C ILE A 199 14.37 1.46 -6.23
N ALA A 200 15.20 2.28 -5.59
CA ALA A 200 16.27 3.05 -6.22
C ALA A 200 17.55 2.23 -6.45
N TRP A 201 17.71 1.09 -5.78
CA TRP A 201 18.91 0.27 -5.86
C TRP A 201 19.14 -0.29 -7.26
N LYS A 202 20.31 0.08 -7.82
CA LYS A 202 20.88 -0.55 -9.01
C LYS A 202 21.95 -1.53 -8.53
N PRO A 203 21.80 -2.85 -8.76
CA PRO A 203 22.86 -3.79 -8.44
C PRO A 203 24.12 -3.42 -9.23
N PRO A 204 25.31 -3.61 -8.65
CA PRO A 204 26.54 -3.51 -9.42
C PRO A 204 26.45 -4.45 -10.62
N VAL A 205 26.94 -3.99 -11.78
CA VAL A 205 27.03 -4.83 -12.97
C VAL A 205 27.93 -6.01 -12.60
N ASN A 206 27.37 -7.22 -12.60
CA ASN A 206 28.16 -8.41 -12.33
C ASN A 206 29.15 -8.58 -13.50
N PRO A 207 30.47 -8.46 -13.26
CA PRO A 207 31.47 -8.54 -14.32
C PRO A 207 31.50 -9.94 -14.98
N TRP A 208 30.89 -10.93 -14.36
CA TRP A 208 30.82 -12.31 -14.82
C TRP A 208 29.50 -12.65 -15.55
N GLU A 209 28.56 -11.71 -15.65
CA GLU A 209 27.23 -11.93 -16.28
C GLU A 209 27.21 -11.51 -17.76
N LYS A 210 28.40 -11.27 -18.34
CA LYS A 210 28.62 -11.09 -19.78
C LYS A 210 29.82 -11.91 -20.24
N GLN A 211 29.63 -13.22 -20.34
CA GLN A 211 30.32 -14.17 -21.22
C GLN A 211 29.30 -15.22 -21.67
#